data_AF-A0A1Q5XEL1-F1
#
_entry.id   AF-A0A1Q5XEL1-F1
#
_cell.length_a   1.000
_cell.length_b   1.000
_cell.length_c   1.000
_cell.angle_alpha   90.00
_cell.angle_beta   90.00
_cell.angle_gamma   90.00
#
_symmetry.space_group_name_H-M   'P 1'
#
loop_
_entity.id
_entity.type
_entity.pdbx_description
1 polymer ?
#
loop_
_entity_poly.entity_id
_entity_poly.type
_entity_poly.pdbx_seq_one_letter_code
_entity_poly.pdbx_strand_id
1 'polypeptide(L)'
;MKVKWSVFLIIFLLLIGCSNSASQNTPKGDDPASWINFKGNKYDFYKTDVSVGNSLVSTNEKTDADDGTESGLEIFKVENDNGMSLFIQDPINEEWVEYRIK
;
A
#
# COMPACT_ATOMS: atom_id res chain seq x y z
N MET A 1 -71.55 -2.20 8.13
CA MET A 1 -70.13 -2.61 8.08
C MET A 1 -69.78 -2.97 6.64
N LYS A 2 -68.87 -2.22 6.01
CA LYS A 2 -68.37 -2.51 4.66
C LYS A 2 -66.85 -2.60 4.75
N VAL A 3 -66.35 -3.83 4.77
CA VAL A 3 -64.93 -4.14 4.74
C VAL A 3 -64.48 -3.99 3.28
N LYS A 4 -63.63 -3.01 2.98
CA LYS A 4 -63.01 -2.89 1.66
C LYS A 4 -61.60 -3.46 1.73
N TRP A 5 -61.39 -4.46 0.90
CA TRP A 5 -60.20 -5.27 0.79
C TRP A 5 -58.99 -4.45 0.34
N SER A 6 -57.87 -4.68 1.03
CA SER A 6 -56.54 -4.24 0.63
C SER A 6 -56.21 -4.71 -0.79
N VAL A 7 -55.79 -3.79 -1.65
CA VAL A 7 -55.09 -4.10 -2.90
C VAL A 7 -53.64 -3.68 -2.71
N PHE A 8 -52.80 -4.70 -2.53
CA PHE A 8 -51.35 -4.68 -2.67
C PHE A 8 -50.97 -4.46 -4.15
N LEU A 9 -49.67 -4.14 -4.38
CA LEU A 9 -48.95 -4.21 -5.67
C LEU A 9 -49.16 -2.98 -6.59
N ILE A 10 -48.17 -2.29 -7.17
CA ILE A 10 -46.83 -2.66 -7.62
C ILE A 10 -45.92 -1.43 -7.51
N ILE A 11 -44.76 -1.61 -6.86
CA ILE A 11 -43.61 -0.71 -6.92
C ILE A 11 -43.10 -0.70 -8.35
N PHE A 12 -43.30 0.40 -9.08
CA PHE A 12 -42.62 0.59 -10.36
C PHE A 12 -41.20 1.06 -10.06
N LEU A 13 -40.33 0.05 -9.99
CA LEU A 13 -38.90 0.12 -10.21
C LEU A 13 -38.60 0.99 -11.45
N LEU A 14 -38.19 2.23 -11.21
CA LEU A 14 -37.35 2.98 -12.13
C LEU A 14 -36.02 3.20 -11.41
N LEU A 15 -35.28 2.09 -11.23
CA LEU A 15 -33.84 2.13 -11.09
C LEU A 15 -33.29 2.65 -12.43
N ILE A 16 -33.18 3.98 -12.53
CA ILE A 16 -32.31 4.60 -13.50
C ILE A 16 -30.92 4.06 -13.19
N GLY A 17 -30.43 3.20 -14.07
CA GLY A 17 -29.10 2.64 -13.99
C GLY A 17 -28.09 3.77 -14.04
N CYS A 18 -27.48 4.09 -12.90
CA CYS A 18 -26.16 4.69 -12.91
C CYS A 18 -25.24 3.65 -13.54
N SER A 19 -24.80 3.90 -14.77
CA SER A 19 -23.63 3.26 -15.33
C SER A 19 -22.42 3.65 -14.50
N ASN A 20 -22.25 2.99 -13.35
CA ASN A 20 -20.96 2.93 -12.71
C ASN A 20 -20.12 2.05 -13.62
N SER A 21 -19.29 2.68 -14.44
CA SER A 21 -18.04 2.05 -14.85
C SER A 21 -17.42 1.53 -13.56
N ALA A 22 -17.53 0.22 -13.33
CA ALA A 22 -16.76 -0.43 -12.29
C ALA A 22 -15.31 -0.25 -12.74
N SER A 23 -14.70 0.85 -12.29
CA SER A 23 -13.26 0.94 -12.20
C SER A 23 -12.87 -0.29 -11.41
N GLN A 24 -12.25 -1.26 -12.09
CA GLN A 24 -11.55 -2.33 -11.42
C GLN A 24 -10.39 -1.66 -10.70
N ASN A 25 -10.66 -1.11 -9.52
CA ASN A 25 -9.65 -0.97 -8.50
C ASN A 25 -9.35 -2.40 -8.07
N THR A 26 -8.48 -3.08 -8.82
CA THR A 26 -7.59 -4.03 -8.19
C THR A 26 -7.01 -3.31 -6.99
N PRO A 27 -7.09 -3.85 -5.76
CA PRO A 27 -6.41 -3.25 -4.64
C PRO A 27 -4.96 -3.05 -5.08
N LYS A 28 -4.57 -1.79 -5.26
CA LYS A 28 -3.16 -1.45 -5.32
C LYS A 28 -2.63 -2.01 -4.00
N GLY A 29 -1.59 -2.84 -4.05
CA GLY A 29 -0.99 -3.43 -2.86
C GLY A 29 -0.90 -2.38 -1.76
N ASP A 30 -1.21 -2.79 -0.53
CA ASP A 30 -1.35 -1.90 0.63
C ASP A 30 -0.25 -0.83 0.63
N ASP A 31 -0.62 0.42 0.94
CA ASP A 31 0.32 1.55 0.93
C ASP A 31 1.56 1.20 1.79
N PRO A 32 2.78 1.59 1.35
CA PRO A 32 3.99 1.28 2.08
C PRO A 32 3.96 1.69 3.55
N ALA A 33 4.67 0.97 4.40
CA ALA A 33 4.84 1.35 5.79
C ALA A 33 5.33 2.81 5.90
N SER A 34 4.72 3.58 6.82
CA SER A 34 5.07 4.99 6.98
C SER A 34 6.50 5.20 7.50
N TRP A 35 7.08 4.18 8.16
CA TRP A 35 8.45 4.16 8.66
C TRP A 35 8.87 2.71 8.98
N ILE A 36 10.18 2.49 9.07
CA ILE A 36 10.79 1.22 9.52
C ILE A 36 11.85 1.48 10.60
N ASN A 37 12.12 0.46 11.43
CA ASN A 37 13.25 0.49 12.36
C ASN A 37 14.45 -0.24 11.75
N PHE A 38 15.62 0.39 11.81
CA PHE A 38 16.87 -0.26 11.41
C PHE A 38 17.99 0.18 12.34
N LYS A 39 18.61 -0.79 13.02
CA LYS A 39 19.70 -0.56 14.00
C LYS A 39 19.37 0.48 15.07
N GLY A 40 18.11 0.51 15.52
CA GLY A 40 17.65 1.44 16.55
C GLY A 40 17.38 2.86 16.05
N ASN A 41 17.44 3.09 14.73
CA ASN A 41 17.04 4.36 14.12
C ASN A 41 15.74 4.17 13.36
N LYS A 42 14.87 5.17 13.47
CA LYS A 42 13.63 5.25 12.70
C LYS A 42 13.93 5.90 11.34
N TYR A 43 13.56 5.23 10.25
CA TYR A 43 13.61 5.76 8.90
C TYR A 43 12.19 6.00 8.39
N ASP A 44 11.87 7.24 8.02
CA ASP A 44 10.56 7.57 7.48
C ASP A 44 10.49 7.21 5.99
N PHE A 45 9.30 6.80 5.55
CA PHE A 45 8.99 6.65 4.13
C PHE A 45 9.31 7.93 3.37
N TYR A 46 9.96 7.79 2.22
CA TYR A 46 10.30 8.91 1.34
C TYR A 46 9.54 8.84 0.01
N LYS A 47 9.65 7.73 -0.75
CA LYS A 47 8.96 7.55 -2.04
C LYS A 47 8.99 6.09 -2.53
N THR A 48 8.11 5.78 -3.48
CA THR A 48 8.11 4.53 -4.28
C THR A 48 8.66 4.77 -5.68
N ASP A 49 8.68 3.72 -6.52
CA ASP A 49 9.15 3.74 -7.91
C ASP A 49 10.56 4.37 -8.06
N VAL A 50 11.46 3.99 -7.14
CA VAL A 50 12.82 4.51 -7.16
C VAL A 50 13.67 3.66 -8.08
N SER A 51 14.23 4.30 -9.11
CA SER A 51 15.33 3.70 -9.86
C SER A 51 16.57 3.63 -8.97
N VAL A 52 16.80 2.44 -8.43
CA VAL A 52 17.99 2.09 -7.68
C VAL A 52 19.02 1.52 -8.66
N GLY A 53 20.21 2.12 -8.68
CA GLY A 53 21.31 1.60 -9.50
C GLY A 53 21.92 0.32 -8.91
N ASN A 54 22.98 -0.18 -9.56
CA ASN A 54 23.78 -1.34 -9.09
C ASN A 54 24.52 -1.11 -7.75
N SER A 55 24.25 0.00 -7.06
CA SER A 55 24.88 0.40 -5.80
C SER A 55 24.11 -0.06 -4.57
N LEU A 56 22.99 -0.78 -4.74
CA LEU A 56 22.29 -1.42 -3.61
C LEU A 56 23.18 -2.47 -2.97
N VAL A 57 23.38 -2.32 -1.67
CA VAL A 57 24.09 -3.30 -0.84
C VAL A 57 23.10 -3.93 0.12
N SER A 58 23.01 -5.26 0.11
CA SER A 58 22.23 -6.00 1.11
C SER A 58 22.76 -5.68 2.51
N THR A 59 21.84 -5.45 3.45
CA THR A 59 22.20 -5.35 4.88
C THR A 59 22.23 -6.72 5.56
N ASN A 60 21.71 -7.77 4.92
CA ASN A 60 21.37 -9.08 5.50
C ASN A 60 20.40 -9.02 6.68
N GLU A 61 19.75 -7.87 6.89
CA GLU A 61 18.71 -7.70 7.89
C GLU A 61 17.34 -7.66 7.20
N LYS A 62 16.31 -7.94 7.98
CA LYS A 62 14.93 -7.91 7.54
C LYS A 62 14.17 -6.91 8.38
N THR A 63 13.13 -6.33 7.79
CA THR A 63 12.12 -5.55 8.51
C THR A 63 11.47 -6.36 9.62
N ASP A 64 11.01 -5.63 10.63
CA ASP A 64 10.38 -6.20 11.81
C ASP A 64 9.00 -6.77 11.48
N ALA A 65 8.53 -7.68 12.33
CA ALA A 65 7.22 -8.31 12.17
C ALA A 65 6.08 -7.28 12.12
N ASP A 66 6.28 -6.13 12.77
CA ASP A 66 5.30 -5.06 12.95
C ASP A 66 5.35 -4.00 11.84
N ASP A 67 6.25 -4.12 10.85
CA ASP A 67 6.41 -3.17 9.74
C ASP A 67 5.36 -3.34 8.63
N GLY A 68 4.19 -3.94 8.93
CA GLY A 68 3.07 -4.03 8.00
C GLY A 68 3.35 -4.88 6.75
N THR A 69 3.05 -4.34 5.57
CA THR A 69 3.22 -5.00 4.27
C THR A 69 4.68 -5.38 4.00
N GLU A 70 5.60 -4.58 4.53
CA GLU A 70 7.03 -4.79 4.37
C GLU A 70 7.60 -5.80 5.35
N SER A 71 6.83 -6.37 6.27
CA SER A 71 7.28 -7.30 7.31
C SER A 71 8.05 -8.51 6.75
N GLY A 72 9.25 -8.76 7.30
CA GLY A 72 10.11 -9.89 6.93
C GLY A 72 10.82 -9.77 5.57
N LEU A 73 10.76 -8.61 4.92
CA LEU A 73 11.46 -8.30 3.68
C LEU A 73 12.89 -7.85 3.94
N GLU A 74 13.78 -8.12 2.99
CA GLU A 74 15.19 -7.75 3.10
C GLU A 74 15.38 -6.24 2.97
N ILE A 75 16.22 -5.69 3.85
CA ILE A 75 16.61 -4.29 3.83
C ILE A 75 17.90 -4.16 3.02
N PHE A 76 17.87 -3.29 2.02
CA PHE A 76 19.04 -2.88 1.27
C PHE A 76 19.42 -1.45 1.64
N LYS A 77 20.66 -1.06 1.38
CA LYS A 77 21.13 0.29 1.66
C LYS A 77 21.94 0.87 0.50
N VAL A 78 21.93 2.19 0.43
CA VAL A 78 22.88 2.99 -0.34
C VAL A 78 23.44 4.06 0.59
N GLU A 79 24.76 4.17 0.65
CA GLU A 79 25.47 5.25 1.34
C GLU A 79 25.94 6.26 0.30
N ASN A 80 25.65 7.55 0.55
CA ASN A 80 26.10 8.66 -0.27
C ASN A 80 26.53 9.83 0.63
N ASP A 81 26.98 10.93 0.02
CA ASP A 81 27.47 12.12 0.75
C ASP A 81 26.41 12.76 1.67
N ASN A 82 25.12 12.50 1.42
CA ASN A 82 23.99 12.98 2.23
C ASN A 82 23.53 11.95 3.28
N GLY A 83 24.22 10.82 3.44
CA GLY A 83 23.94 9.79 4.43
C GLY A 83 23.47 8.46 3.84
N MET A 84 22.80 7.67 4.67
CA MET A 84 22.29 6.34 4.33
C MET A 84 20.81 6.40 3.97
N SER A 85 20.44 5.83 2.83
CA SER A 85 19.05 5.53 2.47
C SER A 85 18.84 4.03 2.50
N LEU A 86 17.68 3.60 3.00
CA LEU A 86 17.28 2.20 3.03
C LEU A 86 16.26 1.93 1.94
N PHE A 87 16.29 0.72 1.41
CA PHE A 87 15.44 0.29 0.31
C PHE A 87 14.86 -1.08 0.60
N ILE A 88 13.57 -1.23 0.33
CA ILE A 88 12.84 -2.48 0.41
C ILE A 88 12.14 -2.67 -0.92
N GLN A 89 12.17 -3.88 -1.48
CA GLN A 89 11.43 -4.20 -2.69
C GLN A 89 10.01 -4.60 -2.32
N ASP A 90 9.02 -3.88 -2.85
CA ASP A 90 7.61 -4.22 -2.72
C ASP A 90 7.38 -5.62 -3.34
N PRO A 91 6.85 -6.59 -2.56
CA PRO A 91 6.67 -7.96 -3.04
C PRO A 91 5.54 -8.11 -4.06
N ILE A 92 4.67 -7.11 -4.21
CA ILE A 92 3.52 -7.12 -5.11
C ILE A 92 3.87 -6.45 -6.44
N ASN A 93 4.43 -5.25 -6.38
CA ASN A 93 4.70 -4.44 -7.57
C ASN A 93 6.15 -4.58 -8.08
N GLU A 94 7.03 -5.26 -7.33
CA GLU A 94 8.47 -5.38 -7.58
C GLU A 94 9.21 -4.02 -7.63
N GLU A 95 8.55 -2.95 -7.15
CA GLU A 95 9.07 -1.59 -7.08
C GLU A 95 9.95 -1.39 -5.85
N TRP A 96 10.91 -0.46 -5.93
CA TRP A 96 11.73 -0.09 -4.79
C TRP A 96 11.10 1.04 -4.00
N VAL A 97 10.95 0.81 -2.70
CA VAL A 97 10.50 1.77 -1.70
C VAL A 97 11.72 2.31 -0.97
N GLU A 98 11.84 3.64 -0.86
CA GLU A 98 12.95 4.31 -0.21
C GLU A 98 12.56 4.89 1.15
N TYR A 99 13.42 4.68 2.14
CA TYR A 99 13.31 5.16 3.52
C TYR A 99 14.55 5.96 3.93
N ARG A 100 14.37 7.08 4.64
CA ARG A 100 15.46 8.00 5.02
C ARG A 100 15.31 8.53 6.45
N ILE A 101 16.43 8.88 7.06
CA ILE A 101 16.46 9.70 8.27
C ILE A 101 16.25 11.16 7.86
N LYS A 102 15.39 11.89 8.59
CA LYS A 102 15.18 13.34 8.41
C LYS A 102 16.25 14.16 9.10
#